data_AF-A0A350EZJ0-F1
#
_entry.id   AF-A0A350EZJ0-F1
#
_cell.length_a   1.000
_cell.length_b   1.000
_cell.length_c   1.000
_cell.angle_alpha   90.00
_cell.angle_beta   90.00
_cell.angle_gamma   90.00
#
_symmetry.space_group_name_H-M   'P 1'
#
loop_
_entity.id
_entity.type
_entity.pdbx_description
1 polymer ?
#
loop_
_entity_poly.entity_id
_entity_poly.type
_entity_poly.pdbx_seq_one_letter_code
_entity_poly.pdbx_strand_id
1 'polypeptide(L)'
;AGGNASLTLSAARNITVNADITSTVGQLGVTLTADADANGSGAITLNNAINSNGGAVSFAAAAGITLAGAGADITTVGGNVTFIADSDANNTGLFDQNDIGSAVATAGGNVVITAADAAITGTINSGAGTVRLQPGTDARTIGIAGGAGDFSLAQAELNQITAGGGLNI
;
A
#
# COMPACT_ATOMS: atom_id res chain seq x y z
N ALA A 1 17.40 -5.98 -25.03
CA ALA A 1 16.84 -5.37 -23.82
C ALA A 1 15.35 -5.69 -23.78
N GLY A 2 14.80 -6.06 -22.63
CA GLY A 2 13.35 -6.20 -22.46
C GLY A 2 12.68 -4.82 -22.40
N GLY A 3 11.49 -4.70 -22.96
CA GLY A 3 10.66 -3.49 -22.83
C GLY A 3 9.92 -3.45 -21.48
N ASN A 4 9.11 -2.41 -21.29
CA ASN A 4 8.21 -2.33 -20.14
C ASN A 4 7.15 -3.46 -20.20
N ALA A 5 6.70 -3.92 -19.04
CA ALA A 5 5.71 -4.97 -18.88
C ALA A 5 4.66 -4.60 -17.80
N SER A 6 3.58 -5.38 -17.75
CA SER A 6 2.59 -5.30 -16.68
C SER A 6 2.21 -6.69 -16.18
N LEU A 7 1.96 -6.80 -14.88
CA LEU A 7 1.34 -7.92 -14.20
C LEU A 7 0.01 -7.44 -13.62
N THR A 8 -1.09 -8.01 -14.08
CA THR A 8 -2.42 -7.76 -13.52
C THR A 8 -2.98 -9.08 -13.01
N LEU A 9 -3.32 -9.13 -11.72
CA LEU A 9 -3.99 -10.26 -11.09
C LEU A 9 -5.30 -9.79 -10.47
N SER A 10 -6.41 -10.38 -10.89
CA SER A 10 -7.75 -10.10 -10.38
C SER A 10 -8.34 -11.41 -9.86
N ALA A 11 -8.67 -11.47 -8.57
CA ALA A 11 -9.19 -12.64 -7.90
C ALA A 11 -10.50 -12.30 -7.18
N ALA A 12 -11.48 -13.22 -7.24
CA ALA A 12 -12.73 -13.11 -6.46
C ALA A 12 -12.52 -13.25 -4.95
N ARG A 13 -11.33 -13.68 -4.51
CA ARG A 13 -10.99 -13.85 -3.09
C ARG A 13 -9.58 -13.30 -2.86
N ASN A 14 -8.85 -13.95 -1.96
CA ASN A 14 -7.55 -13.47 -1.51
C ASN A 14 -6.47 -13.61 -2.58
N ILE A 15 -5.51 -12.70 -2.53
CA ILE A 15 -4.23 -12.80 -3.22
C ILE A 15 -3.13 -12.93 -2.18
N THR A 16 -2.25 -13.91 -2.34
CA THR A 16 -1.06 -14.05 -1.51
C THR A 16 0.18 -14.12 -2.39
N VAL A 17 1.15 -13.25 -2.13
CA VAL A 17 2.43 -13.22 -2.82
C VAL A 17 3.51 -13.78 -1.89
N ASN A 18 3.98 -14.99 -2.21
CA ASN A 18 4.96 -15.76 -1.42
C ASN A 18 6.34 -15.84 -2.06
N ALA A 19 6.55 -15.11 -3.14
CA ALA A 19 7.82 -15.07 -3.85
C ALA A 19 7.99 -13.66 -4.41
N ASP A 20 9.25 -13.26 -4.56
CA ASP A 20 9.56 -11.92 -5.03
C ASP A 20 9.04 -11.70 -6.46
N ILE A 21 8.42 -10.55 -6.70
CA ILE A 21 8.03 -10.07 -8.03
C ILE A 21 9.03 -8.99 -8.41
N THR A 22 9.96 -9.28 -9.31
CA THR A 22 11.07 -8.38 -9.63
C THR A 22 11.21 -8.15 -11.13
N SER A 23 11.37 -6.89 -11.53
CA SER A 23 11.96 -6.53 -12.81
C SER A 23 13.36 -5.98 -12.63
N THR A 24 14.29 -6.38 -13.50
CA THR A 24 15.67 -5.88 -13.53
C THR A 24 15.98 -5.05 -14.77
N VAL A 25 15.10 -5.11 -15.78
CA VAL A 25 15.23 -4.37 -17.05
C VAL A 25 13.83 -3.95 -17.49
N GLY A 26 13.65 -2.66 -17.79
CA GLY A 26 12.32 -2.12 -18.10
C GLY A 26 11.43 -2.03 -16.86
N GLN A 27 10.41 -1.18 -16.92
CA GLN A 27 9.46 -1.00 -15.84
C GLN A 27 8.46 -2.16 -15.81
N LEU A 28 8.07 -2.62 -14.62
CA LEU A 28 6.98 -3.57 -14.41
C LEU A 28 5.86 -2.89 -13.64
N GLY A 29 4.74 -2.61 -14.31
CA GLY A 29 3.51 -2.24 -13.60
C GLY A 29 2.92 -3.46 -12.89
N VAL A 30 2.53 -3.34 -11.63
CA VAL A 30 1.90 -4.43 -10.87
C VAL A 30 0.55 -3.96 -10.36
N THR A 31 -0.52 -4.67 -10.69
CA THR A 31 -1.87 -4.42 -10.20
C THR A 31 -2.45 -5.70 -9.62
N LEU A 32 -2.73 -5.69 -8.32
CA LEU A 32 -3.37 -6.79 -7.60
C LEU A 32 -4.76 -6.33 -7.11
N THR A 33 -5.80 -7.07 -7.49
CA THR A 33 -7.19 -6.80 -7.08
C THR A 33 -7.80 -8.06 -6.48
N ALA A 34 -8.04 -8.02 -5.17
CA ALA A 34 -8.88 -8.99 -4.48
C ALA A 34 -10.34 -8.49 -4.47
N ASP A 35 -11.30 -9.39 -4.23
CA ASP A 35 -12.75 -9.09 -4.30
C ASP A 35 -13.25 -8.67 -5.69
N ALA A 36 -12.75 -9.31 -6.75
CA ALA A 36 -13.14 -9.00 -8.13
C ALA A 36 -14.63 -9.24 -8.45
N ASP A 37 -15.33 -10.04 -7.64
CA ASP A 37 -16.76 -10.30 -7.73
C ASP A 37 -17.61 -9.39 -6.81
N ALA A 38 -16.96 -8.45 -6.10
CA ALA A 38 -17.58 -7.43 -5.27
C ALA A 38 -18.54 -8.00 -4.21
N ASN A 39 -18.15 -9.10 -3.57
CA ASN A 39 -18.91 -9.72 -2.49
C ASN A 39 -18.50 -9.19 -1.10
N GLY A 40 -17.59 -8.22 -1.04
CA GLY A 40 -17.05 -7.64 0.18
C GLY A 40 -16.00 -8.51 0.85
N SER A 41 -15.42 -9.48 0.12
CA SER A 41 -14.41 -10.39 0.65
C SER A 41 -13.23 -10.54 -0.30
N GLY A 42 -12.03 -10.53 0.28
CA GLY A 42 -10.81 -10.59 -0.49
C GLY A 42 -9.79 -9.69 0.16
N ALA A 43 -8.76 -10.33 0.71
CA ALA A 43 -7.61 -9.66 1.28
C ALA A 43 -6.39 -9.85 0.39
N ILE A 44 -5.44 -8.93 0.47
CA ILE A 44 -4.12 -9.11 -0.14
C ILE A 44 -3.08 -9.26 0.96
N THR A 45 -2.26 -10.30 0.87
CA THR A 45 -1.10 -10.50 1.74
C THR A 45 0.17 -10.56 0.90
N LEU A 46 1.09 -9.63 1.15
CA LEU A 46 2.43 -9.64 0.60
C LEU A 46 3.39 -10.22 1.63
N ASN A 47 3.98 -11.39 1.37
CA ASN A 47 5.00 -12.00 2.25
C ASN A 47 6.44 -11.76 1.74
N ASN A 48 6.58 -11.24 0.52
CA ASN A 48 7.82 -11.15 -0.24
C ASN A 48 7.90 -9.86 -1.03
N ALA A 49 9.07 -9.53 -1.59
CA ALA A 49 9.28 -8.22 -2.15
C ALA A 49 8.59 -8.01 -3.52
N ILE A 50 8.19 -6.77 -3.81
CA ILE A 50 7.89 -6.30 -5.16
C ILE A 50 8.89 -5.22 -5.54
N ASN A 51 9.71 -5.49 -6.57
CA ASN A 51 10.55 -4.48 -7.21
C ASN A 51 10.05 -4.21 -8.64
N SER A 52 9.41 -3.07 -8.82
CA SER A 52 8.77 -2.69 -10.09
C SER A 52 9.72 -2.03 -11.09
N ASN A 53 10.95 -1.71 -10.69
CA ASN A 53 11.93 -0.97 -11.49
C ASN A 53 11.35 0.32 -12.10
N GLY A 54 10.51 1.04 -11.34
CA GLY A 54 9.88 2.30 -11.76
C GLY A 54 8.45 2.18 -12.26
N GLY A 55 7.94 0.96 -12.49
CA GLY A 55 6.52 0.76 -12.73
C GLY A 55 5.66 1.10 -11.51
N ALA A 56 4.41 1.51 -11.75
CA ALA A 56 3.45 1.71 -10.66
C ALA A 56 3.06 0.38 -10.02
N VAL A 57 2.82 0.38 -8.71
CA VAL A 57 2.33 -0.77 -7.95
C VAL A 57 1.00 -0.39 -7.31
N SER A 58 -0.05 -1.17 -7.55
CA SER A 58 -1.39 -0.91 -7.06
C SER A 58 -2.02 -2.15 -6.44
N PHE A 59 -2.62 -1.96 -5.28
CA PHE A 59 -3.36 -2.98 -4.55
C PHE A 59 -4.78 -2.48 -4.28
N ALA A 60 -5.77 -3.35 -4.49
CA ALA A 60 -7.16 -3.10 -4.12
C ALA A 60 -7.76 -4.35 -3.46
N ALA A 61 -8.34 -4.19 -2.28
CA ALA A 61 -8.94 -5.27 -1.51
C ALA A 61 -10.10 -4.72 -0.67
N ALA A 62 -11.16 -5.51 -0.50
CA ALA A 62 -12.26 -5.15 0.40
C ALA A 62 -11.95 -5.50 1.86
N ALA A 63 -11.23 -6.61 2.09
CA ALA A 63 -10.95 -7.13 3.43
C ALA A 63 -9.54 -6.78 3.94
N GLY A 64 -8.94 -5.71 3.44
CA GLY A 64 -7.63 -5.24 3.88
C GLY A 64 -6.44 -5.70 3.05
N ILE A 65 -5.30 -5.05 3.31
CA ILE A 65 -4.01 -5.32 2.69
C ILE A 65 -2.95 -5.42 3.79
N THR A 66 -2.18 -6.50 3.79
CA THR A 66 -1.09 -6.71 4.75
C THR A 66 0.25 -6.84 4.03
N LEU A 67 1.24 -6.04 4.45
CA LEU A 67 2.66 -6.27 4.18
C LEU A 67 3.21 -7.08 5.36
N ALA A 68 3.37 -8.38 5.16
CA ALA A 68 3.59 -9.36 6.20
C ALA A 68 5.08 -9.70 6.38
N GLY A 69 5.64 -9.24 7.50
CA GLY A 69 7.01 -9.53 7.91
C GLY A 69 8.06 -8.66 7.21
N ALA A 70 9.30 -8.81 7.66
CA ALA A 70 10.44 -8.01 7.19
C ALA A 70 10.84 -8.19 5.71
N GLY A 71 10.23 -9.12 4.98
CA GLY A 71 10.49 -9.35 3.55
C GLY A 71 9.45 -8.74 2.62
N ALA A 72 8.38 -8.17 3.16
CA ALA A 72 7.25 -7.63 2.39
C ALA A 72 7.50 -6.20 1.88
N ASP A 73 8.65 -6.02 1.23
CA ASP A 73 9.09 -4.70 0.74
C ASP A 73 8.47 -4.37 -0.62
N ILE A 74 8.16 -3.10 -0.84
CA ILE A 74 7.77 -2.57 -2.14
C ILE A 74 8.75 -1.48 -2.55
N THR A 75 9.50 -1.74 -3.63
CA THR A 75 10.45 -0.79 -4.19
C THR A 75 10.05 -0.41 -5.62
N THR A 76 10.01 0.89 -5.88
CA THR A 76 9.89 1.45 -7.23
C THR A 76 10.97 2.53 -7.43
N VAL A 77 11.19 2.95 -8.68
CA VAL A 77 12.08 4.07 -9.02
C VAL A 77 11.27 5.13 -9.78
N GLY A 78 10.58 5.99 -9.04
CA GLY A 78 9.67 7.03 -9.55
C GLY A 78 8.23 6.55 -9.78
N GLY A 79 7.96 5.26 -9.68
CA GLY A 79 6.62 4.69 -9.83
C GLY A 79 5.75 4.92 -8.59
N ASN A 80 4.48 5.25 -8.77
CA ASN A 80 3.57 5.42 -7.64
C ASN A 80 3.25 4.07 -6.97
N VAL A 81 2.98 4.10 -5.67
CA VAL A 81 2.45 2.95 -4.92
C VAL A 81 1.08 3.34 -4.35
N THR A 82 0.06 2.54 -4.65
CA THR A 82 -1.32 2.78 -4.20
C THR A 82 -1.86 1.58 -3.46
N PHE A 83 -2.36 1.79 -2.25
CA PHE A 83 -3.10 0.83 -1.46
C PHE A 83 -4.54 1.30 -1.29
N ILE A 84 -5.50 0.50 -1.75
CA ILE A 84 -6.93 0.67 -1.48
C ILE A 84 -7.33 -0.55 -0.65
N ALA A 85 -7.21 -0.45 0.67
CA ALA A 85 -7.43 -1.56 1.58
C ALA A 85 -8.90 -1.76 1.97
N ASP A 86 -9.77 -0.80 1.63
CA ASP A 86 -11.21 -0.76 1.89
C ASP A 86 -11.96 -0.46 0.57
N SER A 87 -11.74 -1.27 -0.47
CA SER A 87 -12.19 -0.95 -1.84
C SER A 87 -13.70 -0.96 -2.06
N ASP A 88 -14.46 -1.60 -1.17
CA ASP A 88 -15.92 -1.60 -1.15
C ASP A 88 -16.50 -0.51 -0.23
N ALA A 89 -15.63 0.28 0.42
CA ALA A 89 -15.97 1.40 1.28
C ALA A 89 -16.92 1.05 2.44
N ASN A 90 -16.82 -0.18 2.95
CA ASN A 90 -17.66 -0.67 4.05
C ASN A 90 -17.10 -0.33 5.45
N ASN A 91 -15.92 0.33 5.50
CA ASN A 91 -15.23 0.77 6.69
C ASN A 91 -14.67 -0.36 7.57
N THR A 92 -14.23 -1.47 6.95
CA THR A 92 -13.59 -2.59 7.67
C THR A 92 -12.18 -2.90 7.18
N GLY A 93 -11.82 -2.49 5.96
CA GLY A 93 -10.55 -2.82 5.35
C GLY A 93 -9.33 -2.09 5.94
N LEU A 94 -8.43 -2.81 6.62
CA LEU A 94 -7.20 -2.27 7.23
C LEU A 94 -6.01 -2.30 6.24
N PHE A 95 -5.22 -1.24 6.18
CA PHE A 95 -3.85 -1.32 5.68
C PHE A 95 -2.90 -1.65 6.84
N ASP A 96 -2.14 -2.74 6.74
CA ASP A 96 -1.29 -3.24 7.83
C ASP A 96 0.14 -3.51 7.36
N GLN A 97 1.09 -2.66 7.76
CA GLN A 97 2.51 -3.00 7.78
C GLN A 97 2.85 -3.57 9.16
N ASN A 98 2.84 -4.90 9.28
CA ASN A 98 2.85 -5.55 10.60
C ASN A 98 4.26 -5.79 11.18
N ASP A 99 5.30 -5.38 10.46
CA ASP A 99 6.69 -5.60 10.85
C ASP A 99 7.54 -4.36 10.57
N ILE A 100 8.41 -4.00 11.51
CA ILE A 100 9.31 -2.85 11.43
C ILE A 100 10.34 -2.98 10.29
N GLY A 101 10.64 -4.22 9.87
CA GLY A 101 11.52 -4.50 8.76
C GLY A 101 10.89 -4.29 7.38
N SER A 102 9.56 -4.20 7.28
CA SER A 102 8.89 -3.94 6.01
C SER A 102 9.09 -2.49 5.55
N ALA A 103 9.22 -2.28 4.23
CA ALA A 103 9.45 -0.97 3.66
C ALA A 103 8.66 -0.71 2.36
N VAL A 104 8.14 0.50 2.20
CA VAL A 104 7.63 1.03 0.93
C VAL A 104 8.54 2.18 0.50
N ALA A 105 9.27 2.03 -0.60
CA ALA A 105 10.21 3.02 -1.11
C ALA A 105 9.98 3.29 -2.59
N THR A 106 9.67 4.54 -2.96
CA THR A 106 9.33 4.89 -4.36
C THR A 106 10.39 5.73 -5.07
N ALA A 107 11.39 6.25 -4.35
CA ALA A 107 12.43 7.15 -4.86
C ALA A 107 11.91 8.33 -5.71
N GLY A 108 10.74 8.87 -5.38
CA GLY A 108 10.13 10.03 -6.05
C GLY A 108 8.67 9.84 -6.50
N GLY A 109 8.18 8.60 -6.55
CA GLY A 109 6.76 8.33 -6.78
C GLY A 109 5.90 8.66 -5.54
N ASN A 110 4.61 8.92 -5.74
CA ASN A 110 3.70 9.12 -4.62
C ASN A 110 3.33 7.80 -3.95
N VAL A 111 3.05 7.85 -2.65
CA VAL A 111 2.40 6.75 -1.92
C VAL A 111 1.01 7.20 -1.50
N VAL A 112 0.01 6.37 -1.77
CA VAL A 112 -1.38 6.61 -1.43
C VAL A 112 -1.91 5.43 -0.64
N ILE A 113 -2.47 5.69 0.54
CA ILE A 113 -3.18 4.71 1.35
C ILE A 113 -4.61 5.21 1.58
N THR A 114 -5.57 4.44 1.07
CA THR A 114 -7.00 4.61 1.32
C THR A 114 -7.50 3.37 2.07
N ALA A 115 -7.95 3.51 3.30
CA ALA A 115 -8.34 2.38 4.14
C ALA A 115 -9.39 2.76 5.20
N ALA A 116 -9.97 1.77 5.86
CA ALA A 116 -10.76 2.00 7.06
C ALA A 116 -9.87 2.52 8.20
N ASP A 117 -8.69 1.95 8.35
CA ASP A 117 -7.65 2.44 9.26
C ASP A 117 -6.29 2.03 8.69
N ALA A 118 -5.19 2.51 9.28
CA ALA A 118 -3.84 2.11 8.88
C ALA A 118 -2.99 1.81 10.11
N ALA A 119 -2.35 0.64 10.10
CA ALA A 119 -1.31 0.27 11.04
C ALA A 119 0.05 0.34 10.32
N ILE A 120 0.90 1.30 10.70
CA ILE A 120 2.19 1.54 10.01
C ILE A 120 3.35 1.26 10.97
N THR A 121 3.82 0.01 10.99
CA THR A 121 5.01 -0.38 11.75
C THR A 121 6.29 -0.26 10.92
N GLY A 122 6.23 -0.60 9.64
CA GLY A 122 7.34 -0.48 8.69
C GLY A 122 7.54 0.94 8.16
N THR A 123 8.58 1.16 7.36
CA THR A 123 8.89 2.49 6.80
C THR A 123 8.11 2.77 5.51
N ILE A 124 7.75 4.04 5.31
CA ILE A 124 7.23 4.56 4.03
C ILE A 124 8.10 5.75 3.62
N ASN A 125 8.78 5.65 2.48
CA ASN A 125 9.65 6.69 1.95
C ASN A 125 9.32 7.01 0.49
N SER A 126 8.63 8.13 0.25
CA SER A 126 8.28 8.56 -1.11
C SER A 126 9.40 9.33 -1.82
N GLY A 127 10.55 9.55 -1.17
CA GLY A 127 11.61 10.41 -1.69
C GLY A 127 11.08 11.83 -1.91
N ALA A 128 11.20 12.35 -3.14
CA ALA A 128 10.64 13.66 -3.52
C ALA A 128 9.10 13.65 -3.72
N GLY A 129 8.47 12.47 -3.76
CA GLY A 129 7.03 12.31 -3.89
C GLY A 129 6.29 12.65 -2.60
N THR A 130 4.96 12.71 -2.69
CA THR A 130 4.06 12.86 -1.54
C THR A 130 3.67 11.52 -0.92
N VAL A 131 3.27 11.55 0.34
CA VAL A 131 2.49 10.47 0.96
C VAL A 131 1.11 11.03 1.27
N ARG A 132 0.04 10.29 0.91
CA ARG A 132 -1.33 10.62 1.27
C ARG A 132 -1.95 9.46 2.02
N LEU A 133 -2.49 9.76 3.21
CA LEU A 133 -3.25 8.84 4.03
C LEU A 133 -4.68 9.37 4.10
N GLN A 134 -5.67 8.53 3.85
CA GLN A 134 -7.06 8.95 3.96
C GLN A 134 -8.00 7.80 4.33
N PRO A 135 -9.12 8.09 5.03
CA PRO A 135 -10.21 7.15 5.19
C PRO A 135 -10.80 6.69 3.83
N GLY A 136 -11.38 5.50 3.80
CA GLY A 136 -12.10 4.95 2.64
C GLY A 136 -13.36 5.74 2.24
N THR A 137 -13.91 6.56 3.14
CA THR A 137 -15.10 7.38 2.90
C THR A 137 -14.93 8.80 3.45
N ASP A 138 -15.41 9.80 2.70
CA ASP A 138 -15.15 11.24 2.94
C ASP A 138 -15.76 11.81 4.24
N ALA A 139 -16.67 11.09 4.90
CA ALA A 139 -17.37 11.55 6.10
C ALA A 139 -16.66 11.14 7.41
N ARG A 140 -15.48 10.51 7.34
CA ARG A 140 -14.79 9.95 8.50
C ARG A 140 -13.77 10.92 9.09
N THR A 141 -13.68 10.89 10.40
CA THR A 141 -12.76 11.75 11.16
C THR A 141 -11.37 11.12 11.23
N ILE A 142 -10.33 11.96 11.28
CA ILE A 142 -8.95 11.51 11.40
C ILE A 142 -8.38 11.95 12.75
N GLY A 143 -7.90 10.97 13.51
CA GLY A 143 -7.26 11.17 14.80
C GLY A 143 -5.75 11.18 14.63
N ILE A 144 -5.08 12.23 15.13
CA ILE A 144 -3.62 12.40 15.00
C ILE A 144 -2.96 12.39 16.37
N ALA A 145 -1.89 11.61 16.52
CA ALA A 145 -1.02 11.55 17.69
C ALA A 145 -1.79 11.37 19.03
N GLY A 146 -2.78 10.48 19.04
CA GLY A 146 -3.65 10.21 20.19
C GLY A 146 -4.94 11.03 20.22
N GLY A 147 -5.18 11.87 19.22
CA GLY A 147 -6.49 12.45 18.97
C GLY A 147 -7.53 11.39 18.58
N ALA A 148 -8.78 11.60 18.96
CA ALA A 148 -9.87 10.73 18.54
C ALA A 148 -10.15 10.88 17.04
N GLY A 149 -10.44 9.76 16.38
CA GLY A 149 -10.90 9.71 14.99
C GLY A 149 -11.17 8.28 14.56
N ASP A 150 -11.89 8.12 13.45
CA ASP A 150 -12.22 6.81 12.90
C ASP A 150 -11.02 6.17 12.20
N PHE A 151 -10.19 7.00 11.54
CA PHE A 151 -8.88 6.63 11.02
C PHE A 151 -7.84 7.24 11.96
N SER A 152 -7.08 6.42 12.68
CA SER A 152 -6.22 6.88 13.77
C SER A 152 -4.76 6.69 13.41
N LEU A 153 -3.96 7.74 13.58
CA LEU A 153 -2.53 7.72 13.33
C LEU A 153 -1.79 8.11 14.60
N ALA A 154 -1.09 7.16 15.21
CA ALA A 154 -0.22 7.40 16.35
C ALA A 154 1.06 8.14 15.91
N GLN A 155 1.69 8.83 16.87
CA GLN A 155 2.97 9.50 16.62
C GLN A 155 4.06 8.52 16.15
N ALA A 156 4.05 7.28 16.66
CA ALA A 156 4.99 6.25 16.26
C ALA A 156 4.84 5.90 14.77
N GLU A 157 3.63 5.84 14.26
CA GLU A 157 3.33 5.52 12.86
C GLU A 157 3.71 6.67 11.94
N LEU A 158 3.39 7.91 12.34
CA LEU A 158 3.80 9.11 11.61
C LEU A 158 5.33 9.24 11.51
N ASN A 159 6.07 8.79 12.53
CA ASN A 159 7.53 8.81 12.51
C ASN A 159 8.13 7.84 11.49
N GLN A 160 7.38 6.84 11.02
CA GLN A 160 7.83 5.90 10.00
C GLN A 160 7.72 6.46 8.57
N ILE A 161 7.12 7.65 8.41
CA ILE A 161 6.83 8.24 7.12
C ILE A 161 7.83 9.34 6.79
N THR A 162 8.52 9.19 5.66
CA THR A 162 9.36 10.22 5.06
C THR A 162 8.78 10.62 3.71
N ALA A 163 8.31 11.86 3.60
CA ALA A 163 7.69 12.38 2.39
C ALA A 163 8.25 13.75 2.00
N GLY A 164 9.27 13.78 1.13
CA GLY A 164 9.92 15.03 0.73
C GLY A 164 9.01 15.98 -0.04
N GLY A 165 7.99 15.45 -0.73
CA GLY A 165 6.93 16.23 -1.37
C GLY A 165 5.81 16.67 -0.42
N GLY A 166 5.80 16.18 0.82
CA GLY A 166 4.80 16.46 1.84
C GLY A 166 3.95 15.24 2.22
N LEU A 167 3.49 15.25 3.47
CA LEU A 167 2.50 14.31 4.00
C LEU A 167 1.13 15.00 4.01
N ASN A 168 0.15 14.40 3.32
CA ASN A 168 -1.23 14.86 3.26
C ASN A 168 -2.12 13.89 4.01
N ILE A 169 -2.93 14.41 4.93
CA ILE A 169 -3.88 13.67 5.75
C ILE A 169 -5.21 14.41 5.74
#